data_AF-W7XWS0-F1
#
_entry.id   AF-W7XWS0-F1
#
_cell.length_a   1.000
_cell.length_b   1.000
_cell.length_c   1.000
_cell.angle_alpha   90.00
_cell.angle_beta   90.00
_cell.angle_gamma   90.00
#
_symmetry.space_group_name_H-M   'P 1'
#
loop_
_entity.id
_entity.type
_entity.pdbx_description
1 polymer ?
#
loop_
_entity_poly.entity_id
_entity_poly.type
_entity_poly.pdbx_seq_one_letter_code
_entity_poly.pdbx_strand_id
1 'polypeptide(L)'
;MIYIIITLVIVITATIILTHKSIMRLIAEKKALPIIENILFSGSEQNKKRIISEIHKLSNNRLSDELAMDYFYKIKGLQVVNINRPLNFWVKMYLTTPTKIKLNYFEQVKFYETFLNYPALHNNMDNKAKVNQIEKSIKAQLIGKFIPQKLA
;
A
#
# COMPACT_ATOMS: atom_id res chain seq x y z
N MET A 1 12.25 -50.96 17.34
CA MET A 1 12.04 -49.77 18.20
C MET A 1 13.01 -48.65 17.85
N ILE A 2 14.33 -48.82 18.01
CA ILE A 2 15.33 -47.75 17.72
C ILE A 2 15.27 -47.21 16.29
N TYR A 3 15.15 -48.07 15.27
CA TYR A 3 15.07 -47.62 13.87
C TYR A 3 13.83 -46.79 13.56
N ILE A 4 12.70 -47.07 14.22
CA ILE A 4 11.44 -46.32 14.06
C ILE A 4 11.57 -44.93 14.68
N ILE A 5 12.28 -44.82 15.81
CA ILE A 5 12.54 -43.54 16.46
C ILE A 5 13.45 -42.68 15.59
N ILE A 6 14.50 -43.26 15.00
CA ILE A 6 15.43 -42.54 14.12
C ILE A 6 14.71 -42.01 12.87
N THR A 7 13.89 -42.84 12.20
CA THR A 7 13.13 -42.40 11.02
C THR A 7 12.13 -41.31 11.36
N LEU A 8 11.45 -41.40 12.52
CA LEU A 8 10.54 -40.35 13.00
C LEU A 8 11.27 -39.01 13.19
N VAL A 9 12.43 -39.01 13.83
CA VAL A 9 13.22 -37.78 14.07
C VAL A 9 13.66 -37.14 12.76
N ILE A 10 14.09 -37.93 11.77
CA ILE A 10 14.49 -37.43 10.44
C ILE A 10 13.29 -36.77 9.74
N VAL A 11 12.12 -37.41 9.76
CA VAL A 11 10.90 -36.88 9.13
C VAL A 11 10.45 -35.58 9.81
N ILE A 12 10.49 -35.51 11.14
CA ILE A 12 10.16 -34.29 11.90
C ILE A 12 11.13 -33.16 11.57
N THR A 13 12.44 -33.46 11.53
CA THR A 13 13.45 -32.43 11.24
C THR A 13 13.31 -31.91 9.82
N ALA A 14 13.09 -32.79 8.84
CA ALA A 14 12.87 -32.42 7.44
C ALA A 14 11.59 -31.59 7.26
N THR A 15 10.49 -31.96 7.91
CA THR A 15 9.22 -31.20 7.85
C THR A 15 9.36 -29.82 8.46
N ILE A 16 10.06 -29.66 9.59
CA ILE A 16 10.37 -28.35 10.17
C ILE A 16 11.21 -27.51 9.19
N ILE A 17 12.27 -28.07 8.60
CA ILE A 17 13.12 -27.36 7.64
C ILE A 17 12.33 -26.93 6.39
N LEU A 18 11.38 -27.73 5.91
CA LEU A 18 10.58 -27.35 4.74
C LEU A 18 9.52 -26.29 5.06
N THR A 19 8.90 -26.36 6.24
CA THR A 19 7.76 -25.50 6.58
C THR A 19 8.15 -24.20 7.28
N HIS A 20 9.31 -24.13 7.94
CA HIS A 20 9.70 -22.97 8.76
C HIS A 20 9.66 -21.66 7.98
N LYS A 21 10.14 -21.65 6.72
CA LYS A 21 10.21 -20.45 5.88
C LYS A 21 8.82 -19.90 5.54
N SER A 22 7.88 -20.78 5.21
CA SER A 22 6.50 -20.41 4.89
C SER A 22 5.77 -19.89 6.13
N ILE A 23 5.93 -20.57 7.27
CA ILE A 23 5.34 -20.16 8.55
C ILE A 23 5.91 -18.79 8.98
N MET A 24 7.23 -18.62 8.93
CA MET A 24 7.89 -17.35 9.23
C MET A 24 7.35 -16.20 8.36
N ARG A 25 7.16 -16.44 7.06
CA ARG A 25 6.61 -15.43 6.15
C ARG A 25 5.18 -15.02 6.54
N LEU A 26 4.32 -15.97 6.84
CA LEU A 26 2.93 -15.69 7.24
C LEU A 26 2.86 -14.91 8.56
N ILE A 27 3.71 -15.28 9.53
CA ILE A 27 3.78 -14.55 10.81
C ILE A 27 4.32 -13.14 10.58
N ALA A 28 5.34 -12.99 9.75
CA ALA A 28 5.90 -11.69 9.39
C ALA A 28 4.87 -10.79 8.73
N GLU A 29 4.09 -11.30 7.77
CA GLU A 29 3.01 -10.56 7.12
C GLU A 29 1.97 -10.08 8.15
N LYS A 30 1.44 -10.98 8.98
CA LYS A 30 0.44 -10.62 10.00
C LYS A 30 0.94 -9.58 11.00
N LYS A 31 2.21 -9.64 11.40
CA LYS A 31 2.79 -8.70 12.38
C LYS A 31 3.26 -7.38 11.75
N ALA A 32 3.73 -7.41 10.51
CA ALA A 32 4.31 -6.25 9.85
C ALA A 32 3.26 -5.33 9.22
N LEU A 33 2.20 -5.90 8.63
CA LEU A 33 1.15 -5.13 7.94
C LEU A 33 0.59 -3.97 8.78
N PRO A 34 0.15 -4.14 10.04
CA PRO A 34 -0.40 -3.01 10.81
C PRO A 34 0.63 -1.90 11.04
N ILE A 35 1.92 -2.26 11.17
CA ILE A 35 3.01 -1.29 11.36
C ILE A 35 3.24 -0.51 10.05
N ILE A 36 3.32 -1.23 8.93
CA ILE A 36 3.57 -0.64 7.61
C ILE A 36 2.39 0.23 7.17
N GLU A 37 1.16 -0.23 7.38
CA GLU A 37 -0.04 0.55 7.08
C GLU A 37 -0.09 1.84 7.89
N ASN A 38 0.25 1.78 9.18
CA ASN A 38 0.31 2.97 10.01
C ASN A 38 1.36 3.97 9.49
N ILE A 39 2.54 3.48 9.10
CA ILE A 39 3.62 4.31 8.54
C ILE A 39 3.21 4.95 7.21
N LEU A 40 2.60 4.17 6.30
CA LEU A 40 2.29 4.62 4.95
C LEU A 40 1.04 5.49 4.86
N PHE A 41 0.03 5.23 5.70
CA PHE A 41 -1.29 5.86 5.58
C PHE A 41 -1.69 6.74 6.76
N SER A 42 -1.02 6.63 7.91
CA SER A 42 -1.37 7.35 9.14
C SER A 42 -2.88 7.30 9.45
N GLY A 43 -3.55 6.18 9.12
CA GLY A 43 -4.99 5.96 9.37
C GLY A 43 -5.97 6.38 8.25
N SER A 44 -5.52 6.86 7.09
CA SER A 44 -6.44 7.21 5.99
C SER A 44 -6.82 6.01 5.10
N GLU A 45 -7.97 5.38 5.39
CA GLU A 45 -8.55 4.30 4.59
C GLU A 45 -8.92 4.71 3.14
N GLN A 46 -9.20 6.00 2.91
CA GLN A 46 -9.50 6.52 1.57
C GLN A 46 -8.29 6.40 0.62
N ASN A 47 -7.07 6.47 1.15
CA ASN A 47 -5.85 6.31 0.37
C ASN A 47 -5.71 4.89 -0.19
N LYS A 48 -6.09 3.87 0.59
CA LYS A 48 -6.01 2.45 0.18
C LYS A 48 -6.87 2.18 -1.05
N LYS A 49 -8.15 2.58 -1.03
CA LYS A 49 -9.06 2.40 -2.17
C LYS A 49 -8.55 3.08 -3.45
N ARG A 50 -7.98 4.27 -3.31
CA ARG A 50 -7.39 4.99 -4.43
C ARG A 50 -6.17 4.27 -5.01
N ILE A 51 -5.26 3.79 -4.16
CA ILE A 51 -4.09 3.02 -4.59
C ILE A 51 -4.52 1.76 -5.33
N ILE A 52 -5.49 1.03 -4.77
CA ILE A 52 -6.08 -0.16 -5.41
C ILE A 52 -6.61 0.20 -6.79
N SER A 53 -7.40 1.28 -6.91
CA SER A 53 -7.95 1.72 -8.19
C SER A 53 -6.86 2.07 -9.22
N GLU A 54 -5.81 2.77 -8.83
CA GLU A 54 -4.70 3.11 -9.73
C GLU A 54 -3.90 1.85 -10.16
N ILE A 55 -3.69 0.90 -9.25
CA ILE A 55 -3.03 -0.38 -9.58
C ILE A 55 -3.89 -1.25 -10.50
N HIS A 56 -5.21 -1.22 -10.31
CA HIS A 56 -6.13 -1.88 -11.23
C HIS A 56 -6.08 -1.27 -12.63
N LYS A 57 -6.08 0.07 -12.73
CA LYS A 57 -5.94 0.77 -14.02
C LYS A 57 -4.63 0.41 -14.72
N LEU A 58 -3.49 0.40 -14.02
CA LEU A 58 -2.20 0.09 -14.65
C LEU A 58 -2.07 -1.38 -15.03
N SER A 59 -2.70 -2.28 -14.27
CA SER A 59 -2.64 -3.74 -14.49
C SER A 59 -3.79 -4.28 -15.34
N ASN A 60 -4.68 -3.40 -15.83
CA ASN A 60 -5.90 -3.75 -16.55
C ASN A 60 -6.78 -4.75 -15.78
N ASN A 61 -6.99 -4.51 -14.48
CA ASN A 61 -7.78 -5.33 -13.55
C ASN A 61 -7.32 -6.80 -13.42
N ARG A 62 -6.08 -7.11 -13.83
CA ARG A 62 -5.54 -8.47 -13.77
C ARG A 62 -5.22 -8.93 -12.34
N LEU A 63 -4.92 -8.00 -11.45
CA LEU A 63 -4.51 -8.28 -10.07
C LEU A 63 -5.70 -8.21 -9.13
N SER A 64 -5.77 -9.07 -8.12
CA SER A 64 -6.71 -8.86 -7.02
C SER A 64 -6.23 -7.76 -6.08
N ASP A 65 -7.15 -7.19 -5.30
CA ASP A 65 -6.86 -6.14 -4.31
C ASP A 65 -5.73 -6.57 -3.35
N GLU A 66 -5.74 -7.83 -2.90
CA GLU A 66 -4.70 -8.38 -2.02
C GLU A 66 -3.32 -8.36 -2.69
N LEU A 67 -3.24 -8.75 -3.96
CA LEU A 67 -1.97 -8.80 -4.70
C LEU A 67 -1.47 -7.40 -5.05
N ALA A 68 -2.39 -6.49 -5.40
CA ALA A 68 -2.08 -5.09 -5.64
C ALA A 68 -1.50 -4.43 -4.38
N MET A 69 -2.13 -4.66 -3.23
CA MET A 69 -1.68 -4.09 -1.96
C MET A 69 -0.40 -4.73 -1.44
N ASP A 70 -0.22 -6.06 -1.54
CA ASP A 70 1.06 -6.70 -1.18
C ASP A 70 2.22 -6.10 -1.98
N TYR A 71 2.02 -5.90 -3.28
CA TYR A 71 3.02 -5.27 -4.12
C TYR A 71 3.31 -3.83 -3.66
N PHE A 72 2.27 -3.02 -3.47
CA PHE A 72 2.42 -1.63 -3.01
C PHE A 72 3.16 -1.54 -1.67
N TYR A 73 2.74 -2.33 -0.68
CA TYR A 73 3.32 -2.34 0.67
C TYR A 73 4.80 -2.67 0.66
N LYS A 74 5.21 -3.64 -0.14
CA LYS A 74 6.62 -4.04 -0.17
C LYS A 74 7.48 -2.99 -0.86
N ILE A 75 7.04 -2.47 -2.00
CA ILE A 75 7.82 -1.47 -2.74
C ILE A 75 7.88 -0.14 -2.00
N LYS A 76 6.72 0.43 -1.63
CA LYS A 76 6.68 1.70 -0.89
C LYS A 76 7.18 1.55 0.53
N GLY A 77 6.91 0.43 1.18
CA GLY A 77 7.45 0.12 2.50
C GLY A 77 8.97 0.12 2.49
N LEU A 78 9.63 -0.55 1.53
CA LEU A 78 11.09 -0.49 1.39
C LEU A 78 11.63 0.93 1.13
N GLN A 79 10.90 1.75 0.37
CA GLN A 79 11.31 3.13 0.09
C GLN A 79 11.20 4.04 1.32
N VAL A 80 10.15 3.89 2.12
CA VAL A 80 9.88 4.76 3.28
C VAL A 80 10.63 4.28 4.52
N VAL A 81 10.74 2.96 4.68
CA VAL A 81 11.38 2.33 5.82
C VAL A 81 12.90 2.37 5.61
N ASN A 82 13.57 3.28 6.33
CA ASN A 82 15.02 3.38 6.30
C ASN A 82 15.66 2.10 6.86
N ILE A 83 16.15 1.25 5.97
CA ILE A 83 16.76 -0.05 6.25
C ILE A 83 18.01 0.07 7.15
N ASN A 84 18.59 1.27 7.27
CA ASN A 84 19.78 1.56 8.07
C ASN A 84 19.48 1.93 9.52
N ARG A 85 18.20 1.95 9.94
CA ARG A 85 17.80 2.13 11.35
C ARG A 85 17.42 0.79 11.98
N PRO A 86 17.52 0.64 13.32
CA PRO A 86 17.03 -0.55 14.00
C PRO A 86 15.52 -0.68 13.74
N LEU A 87 15.16 -1.68 12.94
CA LEU A 87 13.80 -1.96 12.51
C LEU A 87 13.27 -3.19 13.23
N ASN A 88 11.94 -3.22 13.41
CA ASN A 88 11.26 -4.41 13.88
C ASN A 88 11.60 -5.59 12.96
N PHE A 89 12.06 -6.70 13.55
CA PHE A 89 12.45 -7.92 12.82
C PHE A 89 11.37 -8.38 11.84
N TRP A 90 10.09 -8.35 12.25
CA TRP A 90 8.98 -8.78 11.41
C TRP A 90 8.76 -7.87 10.21
N VAL A 91 8.93 -6.56 10.39
CA VAL A 91 8.84 -5.59 9.29
C VAL A 91 9.96 -5.81 8.30
N LYS A 92 11.21 -5.97 8.78
CA LYS A 92 12.35 -6.27 7.93
C LYS A 92 12.15 -7.58 7.16
N MET A 93 11.70 -8.63 7.85
CA MET A 93 11.44 -9.94 7.25
C MET A 93 10.34 -9.85 6.18
N TYR A 94 9.24 -9.17 6.45
CA TYR A 94 8.15 -9.01 5.48
C TYR A 94 8.60 -8.22 4.24
N LEU A 95 9.24 -7.07 4.42
CA LEU A 95 9.68 -6.19 3.31
C LEU A 95 10.77 -6.83 2.44
N THR A 96 11.61 -7.68 3.00
CA THR A 96 12.67 -8.38 2.25
C THR A 96 12.19 -9.65 1.54
N THR A 97 10.99 -10.15 1.86
CA THR A 97 10.42 -11.26 1.10
C THR A 97 9.90 -10.80 -0.27
N PRO A 98 10.00 -11.64 -1.31
CA PRO A 98 9.51 -11.29 -2.64
C PRO A 98 8.01 -11.02 -2.63
N THR A 99 7.57 -10.08 -3.47
CA THR A 99 6.15 -9.80 -3.73
C THR A 99 5.44 -11.06 -4.23
N LYS A 100 4.15 -11.20 -3.92
CA LYS A 100 3.33 -12.33 -4.42
C LYS A 100 3.19 -12.30 -5.96
N ILE A 101 3.35 -11.12 -6.56
CA ILE A 101 3.27 -10.90 -8.01
C ILE A 101 4.47 -10.13 -8.55
N LYS A 102 4.70 -10.26 -9.85
CA LYS A 102 5.65 -9.44 -10.61
C LYS A 102 4.86 -8.65 -11.66
N LEU A 103 4.97 -7.32 -11.61
CA LEU A 103 4.48 -6.44 -12.66
C LEU A 103 5.35 -6.60 -13.91
N ASN A 104 4.77 -6.45 -15.11
CA ASN A 104 5.53 -6.31 -16.34
C ASN A 104 6.33 -5.00 -16.34
N TYR A 105 7.36 -4.88 -17.19
CA TYR A 105 8.20 -3.69 -17.28
C TYR A 105 7.39 -2.39 -17.44
N PHE A 106 6.44 -2.34 -18.37
CA PHE A 106 5.59 -1.16 -18.56
C PHE A 106 4.70 -0.84 -17.34
N GLU A 107 4.18 -1.87 -16.67
CA GLU A 107 3.40 -1.72 -15.44
C GLU A 107 4.29 -1.18 -14.30
N GLN A 108 5.55 -1.64 -14.19
CA GLN A 108 6.51 -1.17 -13.21
C GLN A 108 6.88 0.30 -13.43
N VAL A 109 7.17 0.71 -14.67
CA VAL A 109 7.48 2.10 -15.00
C VAL A 109 6.32 3.01 -14.60
N LYS A 110 5.09 2.68 -15.02
CA LYS A 110 3.89 3.44 -14.63
C LYS A 110 3.66 3.46 -13.13
N PHE A 111 3.89 2.33 -12.45
CA PHE A 111 3.77 2.26 -10.99
C PHE A 111 4.74 3.24 -10.32
N TYR A 112 6.01 3.26 -10.73
CA TYR A 112 6.98 4.19 -10.19
C TYR A 112 6.60 5.64 -10.52
N GLU A 113 6.25 5.96 -11.76
CA GLU A 113 5.78 7.32 -12.11
C GLU A 113 4.61 7.78 -11.22
N THR A 114 3.66 6.89 -10.96
CA THR A 114 2.45 7.18 -10.18
C THR A 114 2.74 7.35 -8.69
N PHE A 115 3.62 6.51 -8.13
CA PHE A 115 3.81 6.40 -6.68
C PHE A 115 5.20 6.85 -6.19
N LEU A 116 6.10 7.32 -7.04
CA LEU A 116 7.46 7.75 -6.66
C LEU A 116 7.41 8.73 -5.51
N ASN A 117 6.60 9.78 -5.69
CA ASN A 117 6.44 10.86 -4.73
C ASN A 117 5.33 10.57 -3.70
N TYR A 118 4.85 9.34 -3.53
CA TYR A 118 3.85 9.06 -2.49
C TYR A 118 4.50 9.08 -1.09
N PRO A 119 3.93 9.78 -0.08
CA PRO A 119 2.69 10.58 -0.08
C PRO A 119 2.94 12.11 -0.19
N ALA A 120 3.15 12.64 -1.39
CA ALA A 120 3.41 14.08 -1.61
C ALA A 120 2.37 14.77 -2.52
N LEU A 121 1.47 14.01 -3.15
CA LEU A 121 0.45 14.55 -4.05
C LEU A 121 -0.92 14.80 -3.41
N HIS A 122 -1.14 14.38 -2.16
CA HIS A 122 -2.48 14.49 -1.56
C HIS A 122 -2.84 15.92 -1.14
N ASN A 123 -1.87 16.71 -0.66
CA ASN A 123 -2.11 18.09 -0.24
C ASN A 123 -2.54 18.99 -1.41
N ASN A 124 -2.08 18.75 -2.64
CA ASN A 124 -2.37 19.63 -3.77
C ASN A 124 -3.71 19.33 -4.46
N MET A 125 -4.19 18.09 -4.47
CA MET A 125 -5.50 17.77 -5.05
C MET A 125 -6.67 18.14 -4.13
N ASP A 126 -6.54 17.93 -2.82
CA ASP A 126 -7.58 18.34 -1.85
C ASP A 126 -7.64 19.87 -1.72
N ASN A 127 -6.49 20.56 -1.82
CA ASN A 127 -6.47 22.01 -1.88
C ASN A 127 -7.06 22.55 -3.19
N LYS A 128 -6.79 21.94 -4.35
CA LYS A 128 -7.44 22.36 -5.61
C LYS A 128 -8.96 22.16 -5.58
N ALA A 129 -9.45 21.07 -4.99
CA ALA A 129 -10.89 20.84 -4.85
C ALA A 129 -11.54 21.84 -3.89
N LYS A 130 -10.91 22.16 -2.76
CA LYS A 130 -11.37 23.19 -1.81
C LYS A 130 -11.33 24.59 -2.40
N VAL A 131 -10.24 24.96 -3.09
CA VAL A 131 -10.09 26.27 -3.75
C VAL A 131 -11.16 26.45 -4.84
N ASN A 132 -11.44 25.41 -5.64
CA ASN A 132 -12.50 25.46 -6.64
C ASN A 132 -13.91 25.57 -6.03
N GLN A 133 -14.16 24.97 -4.86
CA GLN A 133 -15.42 25.15 -4.13
C GLN A 133 -15.57 26.57 -3.57
N ILE A 134 -14.50 27.13 -3.00
CA ILE A 134 -14.46 28.50 -2.48
C ILE A 134 -14.66 29.51 -3.62
N GLU A 135 -14.02 29.30 -4.77
CA GLU A 135 -14.20 30.20 -5.93
C GLU A 135 -15.63 30.15 -6.48
N LYS A 136 -16.25 28.96 -6.50
CA LYS A 136 -17.67 28.80 -6.88
C LYS A 136 -18.61 29.47 -5.88
N SER A 137 -18.37 29.35 -4.57
CA SER A 137 -19.19 30.00 -3.55
C SER A 137 -19.06 31.52 -3.58
N ILE A 138 -17.84 32.05 -3.78
CA ILE A 138 -17.60 33.49 -3.91
C ILE A 138 -18.26 34.04 -5.18
N LYS A 139 -18.15 33.36 -6.33
CA LYS A 139 -18.85 33.77 -7.56
C LYS A 139 -20.37 33.77 -7.39
N ALA A 140 -20.94 32.75 -6.77
CA ALA A 140 -22.38 32.70 -6.50
C ALA A 140 -22.85 33.84 -5.58
N GLN A 141 -22.06 34.17 -4.55
CA GLN A 141 -22.37 35.21 -3.59
C GLN A 141 -22.22 36.63 -4.19
N LEU A 142 -21.26 36.83 -5.10
CA LEU A 142 -21.08 38.08 -5.83
C LEU A 142 -22.21 38.29 -6.86
N ILE A 143 -22.61 37.25 -7.59
CA ILE A 143 -23.73 37.34 -8.55
C ILE A 143 -25.04 37.65 -7.82
N GLY A 144 -25.29 37.04 -6.66
CA GLY A 144 -26.47 37.34 -5.83
C GLY A 144 -26.51 38.77 -5.27
N LYS A 145 -25.35 39.44 -5.15
CA LYS A 145 -25.25 40.82 -4.65
C LYS A 145 -25.34 41.87 -5.76
N PHE A 146 -25.22 41.46 -7.03
CA PHE A 146 -25.26 42.33 -8.22
C PHE A 146 -26.56 42.25 -9.00
N ILE A 147 -27.57 41.50 -8.55
CA ILE A 147 -28.94 41.62 -9.07
C ILE A 147 -29.59 42.77 -8.29
N PRO A 148 -29.72 44.00 -8.85
CA PRO A 148 -30.53 45.02 -8.21
C PRO A 148 -31.95 44.47 -8.10
N GLN A 149 -32.49 44.45 -6.89
CA GLN A 149 -33.93 44.41 -6.67
C GLN A 149 -34.54 45.72 -7.22
N LYS A 150 -34.67 45.78 -8.53
CA LYS A 150 -35.56 46.69 -9.23
C LYS A 150 -36.10 45.92 -10.41
N LEU A 151 -37.36 45.53 -10.33
CA LEU A 151 -38.40 46.08 -11.18
C LEU A 151 -39.77 45.61 -10.66
N ALA A 152 -40.62 46.61 -10.41
CA ALA A 152 -42.08 46.62 -10.41
C ALA A 152 -42.84 45.68 -9.46
#